data_AF-A0A7J8JVL7-F1
#
_entry.id   AF-A0A7J8JVL7-F1
#
_cell.length_a   1.000
_cell.length_b   1.000
_cell.length_c   1.000
_cell.angle_alpha   90.00
_cell.angle_beta   90.00
_cell.angle_gamma   90.00
#
_symmetry.space_group_name_H-M   'P 1'
#
loop_
_entity.id
_entity.type
_entity.pdbx_description
1 polymer ?
#
loop_
_entity_poly.entity_id
_entity_poly.type
_entity_poly.pdbx_seq_one_letter_code
_entity_poly.pdbx_strand_id
1 'polypeptide(L)'
;MARLFSPRPPPSEDLFYETYYSLSQQYPLLLLQLVIVLCALLALLAVAWASGRELASDPGFLTTVLCALGGFSLLLGLASCEQRLQRWTRPLSGLVWAALLALGHGFLFTGGVVSAWDQVSFFLFVIFTTYAMLPLGMRDAAAAGLTSSLSHLLVLGLYLGPQLDSRPALLPQLAANAVLFLCGNVAGAYHKALMERALRATFREALSSLHSRRRLDTEKKHQEHLLLSILPAYLAQEMKAEIMARLQAGQGSRPESTNNFHSLYVKRHQGVSVLYADIVGFTRLASECSPKELVLMLNELFGKFDQIAKVRGGLCPQL
;
A
#
# COMPACT_ATOMS: atom_id res chain seq x y z
N MET A 1 6.45 21.49 37.52
CA MET A 1 6.35 21.72 36.07
C MET A 1 7.24 20.73 35.30
N ALA A 2 6.86 19.45 35.20
CA ALA A 2 7.67 18.43 34.51
C ALA A 2 6.80 17.31 33.89
N ARG A 3 5.75 17.68 33.13
CA ARG A 3 4.90 16.73 32.38
C ARG A 3 4.41 17.28 31.04
N LEU A 4 5.28 17.97 30.27
CA LEU A 4 4.88 18.54 28.97
C LEU A 4 5.65 18.03 27.75
N PHE A 5 6.56 17.06 27.91
CA PHE A 5 7.25 16.42 26.78
C PHE A 5 7.30 14.91 26.95
N SER A 6 6.14 14.26 26.93
CA SER A 6 6.08 12.86 26.53
C SER A 6 6.03 12.85 25.00
N PRO A 7 7.01 12.25 24.30
CA PRO A 7 6.89 12.05 22.86
C PRO A 7 5.63 11.21 22.62
N ARG A 8 4.73 11.70 21.75
CA ARG A 8 3.56 10.92 21.34
C ARG A 8 4.05 9.52 20.93
N PRO A 9 3.42 8.44 21.44
CA PRO A 9 3.77 7.11 20.97
C PRO A 9 3.61 7.10 19.44
N PRO A 10 4.53 6.48 18.71
CA PRO A 10 4.36 6.33 17.27
C PRO A 10 2.98 5.71 17.01
N PRO A 11 2.24 6.13 15.96
CA PRO A 11 0.95 5.55 15.66
C PRO A 11 1.11 4.03 15.54
N SER A 12 0.20 3.26 16.13
CA SER A 12 0.28 1.80 16.10
C SER A 12 0.40 1.32 14.66
N GLU A 13 1.27 0.36 14.40
CA GLU A 13 1.48 -0.22 13.06
C GLU A 13 0.15 -0.69 12.44
N ASP A 14 -0.81 -1.06 13.28
CA ASP A 14 -2.18 -1.43 12.92
C ASP A 14 -2.97 -0.29 12.23
N LEU A 15 -2.81 0.97 12.68
CA LEU A 15 -3.50 2.11 12.07
C LEU A 15 -2.95 2.41 10.67
N PHE A 16 -1.63 2.31 10.52
CA PHE A 16 -0.98 2.43 9.21
C PHE A 16 -1.37 1.29 8.28
N TYR A 17 -1.45 0.07 8.81
CA TYR A 17 -1.93 -1.09 8.05
C TYR A 17 -3.39 -0.92 7.61
N GLU A 18 -4.32 -0.51 8.49
CA GLU A 18 -5.71 -0.28 8.10
C GLU A 18 -5.86 0.82 7.05
N THR A 19 -5.08 1.89 7.17
CA THR A 19 -5.07 2.99 6.20
C THR A 19 -4.48 2.55 4.86
N TYR A 20 -3.37 1.81 4.87
CA TYR A 20 -2.76 1.25 3.68
C TYR A 20 -3.66 0.23 2.99
N TYR A 21 -4.29 -0.66 3.77
CA TYR A 21 -5.20 -1.69 3.27
C TYR A 21 -6.44 -1.09 2.59
N SER A 22 -7.05 -0.09 3.23
CA SER A 22 -8.24 0.58 2.69
C SER A 22 -7.95 1.37 1.40
N LEU A 23 -6.82 2.09 1.35
CA LEU A 23 -6.44 2.92 0.20
C LEU A 23 -5.85 2.11 -0.96
N SER A 24 -4.94 1.19 -0.67
CA SER A 24 -4.13 0.53 -1.70
C SER A 24 -4.80 -0.67 -2.35
N GLN A 25 -5.67 -1.39 -1.62
CA GLN A 25 -6.23 -2.65 -2.11
C GLN A 25 -7.76 -2.66 -2.14
N GLN A 26 -8.41 -2.22 -1.07
CA GLN A 26 -9.86 -2.30 -0.96
C GLN A 26 -10.62 -1.36 -1.91
N TYR A 27 -10.20 -0.10 -2.01
CA TYR A 27 -10.84 0.89 -2.90
C TYR A 27 -10.77 0.52 -4.40
N PRO A 28 -9.61 0.12 -4.98
CA PRO A 28 -9.58 -0.29 -6.39
C PRO A 28 -10.36 -1.57 -6.66
N LEU A 29 -10.42 -2.53 -5.72
CA LEU A 29 -11.22 -3.75 -5.87
C LEU A 29 -12.73 -3.45 -5.89
N LEU A 30 -13.18 -2.52 -5.05
CA LEU A 30 -14.57 -2.05 -5.05
C LEU A 30 -14.95 -1.38 -6.37
N LEU A 31 -14.10 -0.49 -6.90
CA LEU A 31 -14.31 0.14 -8.21
C LEU A 31 -14.33 -0.91 -9.33
N LEU A 32 -13.39 -1.85 -9.30
CA LEU A 32 -13.31 -2.96 -10.24
C LEU A 32 -14.60 -3.80 -10.21
N GLN A 33 -15.14 -4.10 -9.03
CA GLN A 33 -16.40 -4.82 -8.89
C GLN A 33 -17.57 -4.07 -9.51
N LEU A 34 -17.70 -2.76 -9.27
CA LEU A 34 -18.76 -1.95 -9.86
C LEU A 34 -18.68 -1.94 -11.39
N VAL A 35 -17.46 -1.86 -11.95
CA VAL A 35 -17.23 -1.95 -13.39
C VAL A 35 -17.60 -3.34 -13.92
N ILE A 36 -17.19 -4.42 -13.25
CA ILE A 36 -17.54 -5.80 -13.64
C ILE A 36 -19.06 -5.99 -13.68
N VAL A 37 -19.78 -5.49 -12.67
CA VAL A 37 -21.24 -5.57 -12.61
C VAL A 37 -21.89 -4.77 -13.75
N LEU A 38 -21.40 -3.56 -14.02
CA LEU A 38 -21.90 -2.74 -15.12
C LEU A 38 -21.69 -3.42 -16.48
N CYS A 39 -20.49 -3.96 -16.72
CA CYS A 39 -20.18 -4.72 -17.93
C CYS A 39 -21.04 -5.97 -18.06
N ALA A 40 -21.29 -6.70 -16.96
CA ALA A 40 -22.16 -7.86 -16.96
C ALA A 40 -23.62 -7.49 -17.29
N LEU A 41 -24.14 -6.37 -16.77
CA LEU A 41 -25.48 -5.87 -17.11
C LEU A 41 -25.59 -5.45 -18.58
N LEU A 42 -24.57 -4.78 -19.12
CA LEU A 42 -24.51 -4.43 -20.55
C LEU A 42 -24.43 -5.69 -21.43
N ALA A 43 -23.65 -6.70 -21.03
CA ALA A 43 -23.57 -7.97 -21.72
C ALA A 43 -24.91 -8.71 -21.68
N LEU A 44 -25.62 -8.71 -20.55
CA LEU A 44 -26.97 -9.28 -20.44
C LEU A 44 -27.95 -8.59 -21.39
N LEU A 45 -27.89 -7.27 -21.52
CA LEU A 45 -28.71 -6.52 -22.48
C LEU A 45 -28.38 -6.89 -23.93
N ALA A 46 -27.08 -7.01 -24.26
CA ALA A 46 -26.63 -7.41 -25.59
C ALA A 46 -27.06 -8.85 -25.93
N VAL A 47 -26.97 -9.78 -24.98
CA VAL A 47 -27.44 -11.17 -25.15
C VAL A 47 -28.96 -11.23 -25.29
N ALA A 48 -29.71 -10.44 -24.51
CA ALA A 48 -31.16 -10.35 -24.63
C ALA A 48 -31.58 -9.81 -26.02
N TRP A 49 -30.86 -8.83 -26.54
CA TRP A 49 -31.09 -8.32 -27.90
C TRP A 49 -30.73 -9.35 -28.97
N ALA A 50 -29.57 -9.99 -28.87
CA ALA A 50 -29.09 -10.98 -29.84
C ALA A 50 -29.94 -12.26 -29.87
N SER A 51 -30.53 -12.65 -28.74
CA SER A 51 -31.44 -13.80 -28.64
C SER A 51 -32.82 -13.54 -29.27
N GLY A 52 -33.07 -12.34 -29.81
CA GLY A 52 -34.35 -11.99 -30.41
C GLY A 52 -35.49 -11.91 -29.39
N ARG A 53 -35.17 -11.81 -28.10
CA ARG A 53 -36.15 -11.63 -27.04
C ARG A 53 -36.84 -10.29 -27.29
N GLU A 54 -38.13 -10.32 -27.62
CA GLU A 54 -38.90 -9.09 -27.84
C GLU A 54 -38.90 -8.29 -26.54
N LEU A 55 -38.04 -7.27 -26.48
CA LEU A 55 -37.77 -6.49 -25.27
C LEU A 55 -39.03 -5.77 -24.76
N ALA A 56 -40.04 -5.63 -25.62
CA ALA A 56 -41.36 -5.11 -25.29
C ALA A 56 -42.29 -6.11 -24.58
N SER A 57 -42.04 -7.42 -24.69
CA SER A 57 -42.89 -8.48 -24.12
C SER A 57 -42.58 -8.80 -22.66
N ASP A 58 -41.38 -8.46 -22.17
CA ASP A 58 -40.95 -8.67 -20.78
C ASP A 58 -40.47 -7.33 -20.14
N PRO A 59 -41.40 -6.41 -19.83
CA PRO A 59 -41.06 -5.11 -19.28
C PRO A 59 -40.40 -5.21 -17.89
N GLY A 60 -40.65 -6.30 -17.14
CA GLY A 60 -40.03 -6.54 -15.84
C GLY A 60 -38.52 -6.75 -15.96
N PHE A 61 -38.08 -7.57 -16.91
CA PHE A 61 -36.65 -7.76 -17.18
C PHE A 61 -35.97 -6.47 -17.64
N LEU A 62 -36.59 -5.72 -18.56
CA LEU A 62 -36.00 -4.47 -19.07
C LEU A 62 -35.86 -3.40 -17.99
N THR A 63 -36.92 -3.20 -17.19
CA THR A 63 -36.92 -2.20 -16.11
C THR A 63 -35.89 -2.54 -15.03
N THR A 64 -35.79 -3.80 -14.62
CA THR A 64 -34.79 -4.24 -13.63
C THR A 64 -33.35 -4.02 -14.11
N VAL A 65 -33.03 -4.37 -15.37
CA VAL A 65 -31.69 -4.15 -15.95
C VAL A 65 -31.35 -2.67 -16.05
N LEU A 66 -32.28 -1.82 -16.53
CA LEU A 66 -32.05 -0.38 -16.67
C LEU A 66 -31.92 0.32 -15.31
N CYS A 67 -32.76 -0.03 -14.34
CA CYS A 67 -32.66 0.48 -12.97
C CYS A 67 -31.34 0.06 -12.33
N ALA A 68 -30.90 -1.19 -12.52
CA ALA A 68 -29.62 -1.66 -12.02
C ALA A 68 -28.45 -0.91 -12.69
N LEU A 69 -28.49 -0.73 -14.02
CA LEU A 69 -27.47 0.00 -14.75
C LEU A 69 -27.33 1.45 -14.23
N GLY A 70 -28.46 2.14 -14.05
CA GLY A 70 -28.49 3.50 -13.48
C GLY A 70 -28.00 3.53 -12.04
N GLY A 71 -28.45 2.60 -11.19
CA GLY A 71 -28.06 2.49 -9.79
C GLY A 71 -26.57 2.24 -9.62
N PHE A 72 -26.01 1.22 -10.27
CA PHE A 72 -24.58 0.91 -10.20
C PHE A 72 -23.71 1.98 -10.85
N SER A 73 -24.18 2.66 -11.91
CA SER A 73 -23.48 3.81 -12.51
C SER A 73 -23.41 5.00 -11.54
N LEU A 74 -24.51 5.27 -10.81
CA LEU A 74 -24.52 6.30 -9.78
C LEU A 74 -23.54 5.96 -8.66
N LEU A 75 -23.50 4.69 -8.22
CA LEU A 75 -22.56 4.24 -7.20
C LEU A 75 -21.10 4.33 -7.65
N LEU A 76 -20.82 4.02 -8.92
CA LEU A 76 -19.50 4.19 -9.50
C LEU A 76 -19.11 5.68 -9.57
N GLY A 77 -20.03 6.54 -10.01
CA GLY A 77 -19.85 8.00 -10.02
C GLY A 77 -19.53 8.54 -8.62
N LEU A 78 -20.35 8.19 -7.63
CA LEU A 78 -20.15 8.57 -6.23
C LEU A 78 -18.83 8.06 -5.66
N ALA A 79 -18.48 6.79 -5.94
CA ALA A 79 -17.23 6.21 -5.49
C ALA A 79 -16.01 6.89 -6.14
N SER A 80 -16.12 7.34 -7.39
CA SER A 80 -15.03 7.97 -8.16
C SER A 80 -14.84 9.47 -7.89
N CYS A 81 -15.90 10.21 -7.59
CA CYS A 81 -15.85 11.68 -7.45
C CYS A 81 -15.32 12.17 -6.10
N GLU A 82 -15.46 11.39 -5.02
CA GLU A 82 -15.12 11.87 -3.68
C GLU A 82 -13.92 11.15 -3.05
N GLN A 83 -12.75 11.82 -3.04
CA GLN A 83 -11.62 11.45 -2.17
C GLN A 83 -12.03 11.40 -0.68
N ARG A 84 -13.05 12.17 -0.27
CA ARG A 84 -13.56 12.23 1.10
C ARG A 84 -14.41 11.01 1.47
N LEU A 85 -14.96 10.30 0.48
CA LEU A 85 -15.79 9.10 0.66
C LEU A 85 -14.96 7.83 0.92
N GLN A 86 -13.62 7.92 0.84
CA GLN A 86 -12.72 6.87 1.34
C GLN A 86 -12.95 6.54 2.83
N ARG A 87 -13.49 7.50 3.60
CA ARG A 87 -13.91 7.29 5.00
C ARG A 87 -15.24 6.55 5.15
N TRP A 88 -16.04 6.49 4.08
CA TRP A 88 -17.37 5.86 4.02
C TRP A 88 -17.35 4.54 3.23
N THR A 89 -16.19 3.91 3.08
CA THR A 89 -16.03 2.64 2.34
C THR A 89 -16.88 1.50 2.90
N ARG A 90 -17.01 1.39 4.23
CA ARG A 90 -17.86 0.38 4.88
C ARG A 90 -19.35 0.54 4.55
N PRO A 91 -20.00 1.69 4.80
CA PRO A 91 -21.41 1.85 4.44
C PRO A 91 -21.67 1.75 2.94
N LEU A 92 -20.75 2.27 2.11
CA LEU A 92 -20.86 2.12 0.65
C LEU A 92 -20.78 0.65 0.23
N SER A 93 -19.92 -0.15 0.86
CA SER A 93 -19.88 -1.60 0.61
C SER A 93 -21.16 -2.32 1.02
N GLY A 94 -21.77 -1.94 2.16
CA GLY A 94 -23.07 -2.47 2.56
C GLY A 94 -24.18 -2.12 1.55
N LEU A 95 -24.13 -0.92 0.98
CA LEU A 95 -25.07 -0.49 -0.04
C LEU A 95 -24.88 -1.23 -1.38
N VAL A 96 -23.63 -1.45 -1.82
CA VAL A 96 -23.31 -2.28 -3.00
C VAL A 96 -23.79 -3.72 -2.79
N TRP A 97 -23.55 -4.30 -1.62
CA TRP A 97 -24.04 -5.64 -1.26
C TRP A 97 -25.57 -5.72 -1.30
N ALA A 98 -26.27 -4.76 -0.70
CA ALA A 98 -27.73 -4.72 -0.72
C ALA A 98 -28.28 -4.56 -2.15
N ALA A 99 -27.64 -3.73 -2.98
CA ALA A 99 -28.00 -3.57 -4.39
C ALA A 99 -27.81 -4.86 -5.19
N LEU A 100 -26.73 -5.61 -4.95
CA LEU A 100 -26.48 -6.91 -5.56
C LEU A 100 -27.53 -7.95 -5.17
N LEU A 101 -27.92 -7.99 -3.89
CA LEU A 101 -29.02 -8.87 -3.45
C LEU A 101 -30.35 -8.47 -4.07
N ALA A 102 -30.68 -7.18 -4.11
CA ALA A 102 -31.90 -6.69 -4.74
C ALA A 102 -31.95 -7.06 -6.23
N LEU A 103 -30.81 -6.95 -6.92
CA LEU A 103 -30.68 -7.38 -8.32
C LEU A 103 -30.93 -8.88 -8.49
N GLY A 104 -30.34 -9.72 -7.63
CA GLY A 104 -30.53 -11.18 -7.69
C GLY A 104 -31.98 -11.61 -7.47
N HIS A 105 -32.65 -10.99 -6.50
CA HIS A 105 -34.09 -11.24 -6.27
C HIS A 105 -34.95 -10.68 -7.40
N GLY A 106 -34.60 -9.52 -7.97
CA GLY A 106 -35.29 -8.97 -9.15
C GLY A 106 -35.23 -9.92 -10.35
N PHE A 107 -34.06 -10.52 -10.60
CA PHE A 107 -33.93 -11.53 -11.68
C PHE A 107 -34.68 -12.83 -11.39
N LEU A 108 -34.87 -13.19 -10.13
CA LEU A 108 -35.61 -14.40 -9.75
C LEU A 108 -37.10 -14.32 -10.18
N PHE A 109 -37.71 -13.14 -10.09
CA PHE A 109 -39.14 -12.95 -10.38
C PHE A 109 -39.46 -12.54 -11.82
N THR A 110 -38.45 -12.18 -12.61
CA THR A 110 -38.63 -11.75 -14.02
C THR A 110 -38.63 -12.93 -15.00
N GLY A 111 -38.13 -14.11 -14.61
CA GLY A 111 -37.99 -15.29 -15.48
C GLY A 111 -39.25 -16.14 -15.69
N GLY A 112 -40.40 -15.76 -15.12
CA GLY A 112 -41.62 -16.56 -15.20
C GLY A 112 -41.67 -17.70 -14.18
N VAL A 113 -41.65 -18.96 -14.61
CA VAL A 113 -41.80 -20.13 -13.72
C VAL A 113 -40.53 -20.30 -12.88
N VAL A 114 -40.64 -20.00 -11.58
CA VAL A 114 -39.52 -20.11 -10.64
C VAL A 114 -39.19 -21.58 -10.35
N SER A 115 -37.96 -21.96 -10.62
CA SER A 115 -37.34 -23.24 -10.29
C SER A 115 -36.39 -23.11 -9.10
N ALA A 116 -36.17 -24.21 -8.39
CA ALA A 116 -35.25 -24.23 -7.24
C ALA A 116 -33.79 -23.98 -7.61
N TRP A 117 -33.43 -24.12 -8.89
CA TRP A 117 -32.09 -23.86 -9.41
C TRP A 117 -31.89 -22.41 -9.88
N ASP A 118 -32.96 -21.61 -9.92
CA ASP A 118 -32.88 -20.26 -10.48
C ASP A 118 -32.03 -19.34 -9.59
N GLN A 119 -31.14 -18.60 -10.24
CA GLN A 119 -30.24 -17.62 -9.64
C GLN A 119 -29.24 -18.16 -8.61
N VAL A 120 -29.09 -19.48 -8.42
CA VAL A 120 -28.11 -20.06 -7.48
C VAL A 120 -26.68 -19.60 -7.81
N SER A 121 -26.31 -19.61 -9.10
CA SER A 121 -25.00 -19.14 -9.56
C SER A 121 -24.77 -17.65 -9.29
N PHE A 122 -25.82 -16.82 -9.41
CA PHE A 122 -25.72 -15.40 -9.12
C PHE A 122 -25.51 -15.15 -7.61
N PHE A 123 -26.23 -15.87 -6.75
CA PHE A 123 -26.02 -15.75 -5.30
C PHE A 123 -24.64 -16.30 -4.86
N LEU A 124 -24.13 -17.35 -5.50
CA LEU A 124 -22.74 -17.79 -5.29
C LEU A 124 -21.73 -16.70 -5.71
N PHE A 125 -21.99 -16.00 -6.82
CA PHE A 125 -21.20 -14.85 -7.23
C PHE A 125 -21.28 -13.70 -6.19
N VAL A 126 -22.47 -13.39 -5.66
CA VAL A 126 -22.64 -12.39 -4.59
C VAL A 126 -21.85 -12.78 -3.34
N ILE A 127 -21.92 -14.05 -2.92
CA ILE A 127 -21.16 -14.56 -1.77
C ILE A 127 -19.66 -14.39 -2.04
N PHE A 128 -19.15 -14.89 -3.17
CA PHE A 128 -17.73 -14.80 -3.50
C PHE A 128 -17.23 -13.35 -3.58
N THR A 129 -17.97 -12.46 -4.24
CA THR A 129 -17.60 -11.04 -4.36
C THR A 129 -17.66 -10.30 -3.02
N THR A 130 -18.57 -10.69 -2.12
CA THR A 130 -18.62 -10.14 -0.74
C THR A 130 -17.35 -10.46 0.06
N TYR A 131 -16.77 -11.65 -0.15
CA TYR A 131 -15.51 -12.02 0.50
C TYR A 131 -14.28 -11.44 -0.20
N ALA A 132 -14.25 -11.47 -1.54
CA ALA A 132 -13.06 -11.16 -2.33
C ALA A 132 -12.88 -9.66 -2.65
N MET A 133 -13.98 -8.94 -2.90
CA MET A 133 -13.95 -7.59 -3.48
C MET A 133 -14.49 -6.52 -2.52
N LEU A 134 -15.40 -6.86 -1.61
CA LEU A 134 -15.96 -5.89 -0.66
C LEU A 134 -15.00 -5.56 0.49
N PRO A 135 -14.86 -4.28 0.84
CA PRO A 135 -13.99 -3.80 1.92
C PRO A 135 -14.59 -4.01 3.33
N LEU A 136 -15.07 -5.22 3.60
CA LEU A 136 -15.67 -5.63 4.87
C LEU A 136 -14.64 -6.34 5.76
N GLY A 137 -14.83 -6.29 7.08
CA GLY A 137 -14.10 -7.15 8.00
C GLY A 137 -14.44 -8.63 7.79
N MET A 138 -13.65 -9.55 8.35
CA MET A 138 -13.92 -10.99 8.25
C MET A 138 -15.29 -11.37 8.83
N ARG A 139 -15.65 -10.77 9.98
CA ARG A 139 -16.95 -10.99 10.64
C ARG A 139 -18.11 -10.45 9.81
N ASP A 140 -17.97 -9.22 9.31
CA ASP A 140 -19.02 -8.56 8.53
C ASP A 140 -19.24 -9.25 7.18
N ALA A 141 -18.17 -9.72 6.53
CA ALA A 141 -18.27 -10.51 5.30
C ALA A 141 -18.87 -11.89 5.55
N ALA A 142 -18.54 -12.54 6.67
CA ALA A 142 -19.17 -13.79 7.06
C ALA A 142 -20.67 -13.62 7.32
N ALA A 143 -21.05 -12.57 8.04
CA ALA A 143 -22.45 -12.22 8.25
C ALA A 143 -23.17 -11.93 6.93
N ALA A 144 -22.58 -11.11 6.05
CA ALA A 144 -23.15 -10.76 4.75
C ALA A 144 -23.27 -11.97 3.80
N GLY A 145 -22.30 -12.88 3.79
CA GLY A 145 -22.36 -14.12 3.02
C GLY A 145 -23.45 -15.07 3.54
N LEU A 146 -23.57 -15.21 4.87
CA LEU A 146 -24.60 -16.03 5.50
C LEU A 146 -26.01 -15.45 5.28
N THR A 147 -26.18 -14.13 5.41
CA THR A 147 -27.47 -13.47 5.12
C THR A 147 -27.83 -13.56 3.64
N SER A 148 -26.86 -13.48 2.73
CA SER A 148 -27.09 -13.71 1.29
C SER A 148 -27.59 -15.13 1.04
N SER A 149 -27.00 -16.12 1.71
CA SER A 149 -27.38 -17.53 1.58
C SER A 149 -28.78 -17.80 2.15
N LEU A 150 -29.03 -17.30 3.37
CA LEU A 150 -30.32 -17.42 4.04
C LEU A 150 -31.43 -16.68 3.30
N SER A 151 -31.16 -15.49 2.75
CA SER A 151 -32.17 -14.75 1.98
C SER A 151 -32.65 -15.51 0.76
N HIS A 152 -31.74 -16.12 -0.03
CA HIS A 152 -32.13 -16.94 -1.17
C HIS A 152 -32.95 -18.16 -0.74
N LEU A 153 -32.46 -18.92 0.25
CA LEU A 153 -33.15 -20.11 0.75
C LEU A 153 -34.53 -19.78 1.35
N LEU A 154 -34.64 -18.66 2.06
CA LEU A 154 -35.89 -18.20 2.67
C LEU A 154 -36.88 -17.73 1.61
N VAL A 155 -36.46 -16.90 0.65
CA VAL A 155 -37.36 -16.40 -0.40
C VAL A 155 -37.84 -17.55 -1.28
N LEU A 156 -36.94 -18.45 -1.69
CA LEU A 156 -37.29 -19.62 -2.48
C LEU A 156 -38.18 -20.60 -1.70
N GLY A 157 -37.85 -20.83 -0.42
CA GLY A 157 -38.62 -21.70 0.47
C GLY A 157 -40.01 -21.17 0.79
N LEU A 158 -40.18 -19.86 0.97
CA LEU A 158 -41.49 -19.23 1.17
C LEU A 158 -42.32 -19.20 -0.11
N TYR A 159 -41.69 -19.03 -1.28
CA TYR A 159 -42.38 -18.96 -2.56
C TYR A 159 -42.85 -20.34 -3.03
N LEU A 160 -42.01 -21.38 -2.92
CA LEU A 160 -42.35 -22.76 -3.34
C LEU A 160 -42.92 -23.62 -2.20
N GLY A 161 -42.82 -23.17 -0.94
CA GLY A 161 -43.29 -23.89 0.25
C GLY A 161 -44.77 -24.26 0.24
N PRO A 162 -45.70 -23.40 -0.21
CA PRO A 162 -47.12 -23.73 -0.30
C PRO A 162 -47.44 -24.85 -1.32
N GLN A 163 -46.47 -25.23 -2.18
CA GLN A 163 -46.63 -26.23 -3.23
C GLN A 163 -45.85 -27.53 -2.93
N LEU A 164 -45.42 -27.70 -1.67
CA LEU A 164 -44.56 -28.81 -1.22
C LEU A 164 -45.18 -30.19 -1.52
N ASP A 165 -46.49 -30.34 -1.30
CA ASP A 165 -47.22 -31.60 -1.55
C ASP A 165 -47.26 -31.99 -3.03
N SER A 166 -47.09 -31.03 -3.94
CA SER A 166 -47.05 -31.26 -5.39
C SER A 166 -45.64 -31.53 -5.93
N ARG A 167 -44.58 -31.30 -5.14
CA ARG A 167 -43.17 -31.39 -5.58
C ARG A 167 -42.27 -32.00 -4.49
N PRO A 168 -42.26 -33.33 -4.31
CA PRO A 168 -41.45 -34.00 -3.27
C PRO A 168 -39.93 -33.82 -3.46
N ALA A 169 -39.48 -33.48 -4.68
CA ALA A 169 -38.07 -33.19 -4.97
C ALA A 169 -37.59 -31.80 -4.49
N LEU A 170 -38.47 -30.95 -3.95
CA LEU A 170 -38.11 -29.59 -3.53
C LEU A 170 -37.17 -29.58 -2.33
N LEU A 171 -37.43 -30.42 -1.33
CA LEU A 171 -36.65 -30.50 -0.09
C LEU A 171 -35.19 -30.93 -0.33
N PRO A 172 -34.90 -32.00 -1.11
CA PRO A 172 -33.52 -32.34 -1.45
C PRO A 172 -32.83 -31.30 -2.33
N GLN A 173 -33.55 -30.58 -3.19
CA GLN A 173 -32.98 -29.47 -3.99
C GLN A 173 -32.58 -28.29 -3.10
N LEU A 174 -33.43 -27.90 -2.15
CA LEU A 174 -33.11 -26.84 -1.19
C LEU A 174 -31.94 -27.23 -0.30
N ALA A 175 -31.86 -28.50 0.12
CA ALA A 175 -30.72 -29.03 0.85
C ALA A 175 -29.43 -28.98 0.02
N ALA A 176 -29.47 -29.35 -1.26
CA ALA A 176 -28.32 -29.23 -2.16
C ALA A 176 -27.86 -27.77 -2.31
N ASN A 177 -28.79 -26.82 -2.49
CA ASN A 177 -28.49 -25.39 -2.53
C ASN A 177 -27.86 -24.90 -1.21
N ALA A 178 -28.36 -25.37 -0.06
CA ALA A 178 -27.79 -25.04 1.23
C ALA A 178 -26.33 -25.54 1.36
N VAL A 179 -26.03 -26.75 0.88
CA VAL A 179 -24.66 -27.28 0.83
C VAL A 179 -23.76 -26.45 -0.10
N LEU A 180 -24.27 -26.05 -1.28
CA LEU A 180 -23.53 -25.19 -2.21
C LEU A 180 -23.20 -23.84 -1.60
N PHE A 181 -24.16 -23.19 -0.93
CA PHE A 181 -23.91 -21.91 -0.27
C PHE A 181 -22.99 -22.05 0.94
N LEU A 182 -23.10 -23.13 1.71
CA LEU A 182 -22.15 -23.42 2.78
C LEU A 182 -20.72 -23.55 2.25
N CYS A 183 -20.54 -24.31 1.17
CA CYS A 183 -19.26 -24.46 0.49
C CYS A 183 -18.74 -23.11 -0.02
N GLY A 184 -19.59 -22.31 -0.66
CA GLY A 184 -19.25 -20.97 -1.15
C GLY A 184 -18.80 -20.02 -0.02
N ASN A 185 -19.46 -20.07 1.14
CA ASN A 185 -19.07 -19.28 2.30
C ASN A 185 -17.73 -19.73 2.89
N VAL A 186 -17.49 -21.04 3.00
CA VAL A 186 -16.21 -21.57 3.50
C VAL A 186 -15.07 -21.21 2.55
N ALA A 187 -15.27 -21.42 1.24
CA ALA A 187 -14.30 -21.06 0.21
C ALA A 187 -14.02 -19.55 0.19
N GLY A 188 -15.07 -18.72 0.28
CA GLY A 188 -14.97 -17.27 0.36
C GLY A 188 -14.22 -16.80 1.61
N ALA A 189 -14.55 -17.35 2.78
CA ALA A 189 -13.86 -17.06 4.03
C ALA A 189 -12.38 -17.47 3.96
N TYR A 190 -12.09 -18.66 3.43
CA TYR A 190 -10.71 -19.10 3.21
C TYR A 190 -9.94 -18.15 2.29
N HIS A 191 -10.53 -17.77 1.15
CA HIS A 191 -9.93 -16.84 0.20
C HIS A 191 -9.64 -15.47 0.85
N LYS A 192 -10.60 -14.94 1.62
CA LYS A 192 -10.43 -13.68 2.35
C LYS A 192 -9.31 -13.76 3.38
N ALA A 193 -9.26 -14.83 4.17
CA ALA A 193 -8.22 -15.06 5.16
C ALA A 193 -6.84 -15.19 4.51
N LEU A 194 -6.75 -15.88 3.36
CA LEU A 194 -5.51 -16.01 2.60
C LEU A 194 -5.03 -14.64 2.09
N MET A 195 -5.94 -13.85 1.50
CA MET A 195 -5.62 -12.53 0.96
C MET A 195 -5.17 -11.55 2.07
N GLU A 196 -5.85 -11.55 3.21
CA GLU A 196 -5.49 -10.69 4.33
C GLU A 196 -4.13 -11.07 4.94
N ARG A 197 -3.81 -12.36 5.02
CA ARG A 197 -2.48 -12.84 5.45
C ARG A 197 -1.39 -12.44 4.46
N ALA A 198 -1.64 -12.64 3.16
CA ALA A 198 -0.70 -12.27 2.10
C ALA A 198 -0.40 -10.76 2.13
N LEU A 199 -1.43 -9.92 2.28
CA LEU A 199 -1.24 -8.48 2.36
C LEU A 199 -0.46 -8.05 3.62
N ARG A 200 -0.76 -8.63 4.78
CA ARG A 200 0.00 -8.33 6.00
C ARG A 200 1.48 -8.68 5.84
N ALA A 201 1.79 -9.78 5.16
CA ALA A 201 3.17 -10.17 4.87
C ALA A 201 3.85 -9.12 3.96
N THR A 202 3.23 -8.76 2.83
CA THR A 202 3.82 -7.79 1.89
C THR A 202 3.96 -6.39 2.50
N PHE A 203 3.01 -5.97 3.34
CA PHE A 203 3.11 -4.71 4.08
C PHE A 203 4.30 -4.68 5.04
N ARG A 204 4.50 -5.76 5.82
CA ARG A 204 5.64 -5.87 6.75
C ARG A 204 6.97 -5.86 6.00
N GLU A 205 7.04 -6.58 4.88
CA GLU A 205 8.22 -6.55 4.01
C GLU A 205 8.50 -5.15 3.48
N ALA A 206 7.47 -4.44 3.00
CA ALA A 206 7.59 -3.07 2.53
C ALA A 206 8.08 -2.12 3.63
N LEU A 207 7.53 -2.23 4.84
CA LEU A 207 7.99 -1.44 5.99
C LEU A 207 9.45 -1.74 6.36
N SER A 208 9.83 -3.01 6.43
CA SER A 208 11.21 -3.40 6.73
C SER A 208 12.21 -2.86 5.69
N SER A 209 11.84 -2.90 4.41
CA SER A 209 12.61 -2.32 3.31
C SER A 209 12.75 -0.81 3.44
N LEU A 210 11.67 -0.10 3.78
CA LEU A 210 11.71 1.34 4.01
C LEU A 210 12.60 1.70 5.20
N HIS A 211 12.55 0.93 6.29
CA HIS A 211 13.42 1.14 7.45
C HIS A 211 14.90 0.91 7.11
N SER A 212 15.22 -0.18 6.40
CA SER A 212 16.59 -0.43 5.95
C SER A 212 17.09 0.67 5.01
N ARG A 213 16.26 1.16 4.08
CA ARG A 213 16.61 2.29 3.21
C ARG A 213 16.92 3.56 3.99
N ARG A 214 16.09 3.92 4.98
CA ARG A 214 16.36 5.09 5.84
C ARG A 214 17.67 4.94 6.60
N ARG A 215 17.96 3.76 7.14
CA ARG A 215 19.21 3.48 7.85
C ARG A 215 20.43 3.65 6.93
N LEU A 216 20.37 3.08 5.73
CA LEU A 216 21.42 3.23 4.72
C LEU A 216 21.63 4.70 4.34
N ASP A 217 20.56 5.48 4.17
CA ASP A 217 20.68 6.91 3.87
C ASP A 217 21.35 7.69 5.00
N THR A 218 21.09 7.35 6.27
CA THR A 218 21.75 7.98 7.42
C THR A 218 23.24 7.61 7.52
N GLU A 219 23.57 6.34 7.33
CA GLU A 219 24.95 5.85 7.35
C GLU A 219 25.74 6.44 6.18
N LYS A 220 25.14 6.53 4.99
CA LYS A 220 25.74 7.19 3.81
C LYS A 220 26.05 8.66 4.09
N LYS A 221 25.11 9.42 4.64
CA LYS A 221 25.35 10.84 4.99
C LYS A 221 26.48 11.00 6.00
N HIS A 222 26.55 10.10 6.98
CA HIS A 222 27.63 10.11 7.97
C HIS A 222 28.98 9.82 7.32
N GLN A 223 29.05 8.81 6.44
CA GLN A 223 30.28 8.50 5.69
C GLN A 223 30.70 9.64 4.76
N GLU A 224 29.77 10.29 4.05
CA GLU A 224 30.07 11.43 3.19
C GLU A 224 30.57 12.63 4.01
N HIS A 225 29.99 12.88 5.19
CA HIS A 225 30.46 13.92 6.11
C HIS A 225 31.89 13.65 6.59
N LEU A 226 32.20 12.42 7.02
CA LEU A 226 33.54 12.04 7.48
C LEU A 226 34.60 12.11 6.36
N LEU A 227 34.24 11.72 5.14
CA LEU A 227 35.13 11.84 3.99
C LEU A 227 35.45 13.31 3.68
N LEU A 228 34.44 14.19 3.70
CA LEU A 228 34.61 15.61 3.43
C LEU A 228 35.26 16.41 4.56
N SER A 229 35.29 15.89 5.79
CA SER A 229 36.03 16.52 6.88
C SER A 229 37.55 16.34 6.74
N ILE A 230 38.03 15.26 6.13
CA ILE A 230 39.48 14.98 6.03
C ILE A 230 40.04 15.32 4.64
N LEU A 231 39.22 15.19 3.59
CA LEU A 231 39.63 15.39 2.20
C LEU A 231 38.85 16.55 1.56
N PRO A 232 39.51 17.48 0.86
CA PRO A 232 38.84 18.45 0.00
C PRO A 232 37.84 17.77 -0.95
N ALA A 233 36.67 18.38 -1.16
CA ALA A 233 35.55 17.76 -1.88
C ALA A 233 35.91 17.20 -3.27
N TYR A 234 36.85 17.83 -3.97
CA TYR A 234 37.31 17.36 -5.28
C TYR A 234 38.13 16.06 -5.20
N LEU A 235 38.96 15.86 -4.17
CA LEU A 235 39.71 14.61 -3.96
C LEU A 235 38.80 13.48 -3.48
N ALA A 236 37.84 13.79 -2.61
CA ALA A 236 36.86 12.81 -2.13
C ALA A 236 36.00 12.24 -3.28
N GLN A 237 35.62 13.09 -4.24
CA GLN A 237 34.84 12.67 -5.42
C GLN A 237 35.65 11.80 -6.39
N GLU A 238 36.92 12.16 -6.64
CA GLU A 238 37.84 11.40 -7.50
C GLU A 238 38.11 10.00 -6.91
N MET A 239 38.41 9.92 -5.61
CA MET A 239 38.63 8.65 -4.91
C MET A 239 37.38 7.76 -4.90
N LYS A 240 36.19 8.35 -4.68
CA LYS A 240 34.92 7.62 -4.71
C LYS A 240 34.63 7.05 -6.09
N ALA A 241 34.91 7.79 -7.15
CA ALA A 241 34.73 7.34 -8.54
C ALA A 241 35.67 6.18 -8.86
N GLU A 242 36.94 6.25 -8.44
CA GLU A 242 37.90 5.17 -8.67
C GLU A 242 37.55 3.88 -7.90
N ILE A 243 37.11 3.98 -6.64
CA ILE A 243 36.63 2.82 -5.87
C ILE A 243 35.41 2.19 -6.54
N MET A 244 34.44 3.00 -7.01
CA MET A 244 33.27 2.49 -7.72
C MET A 244 33.65 1.77 -9.02
N ALA A 245 34.59 2.31 -9.78
CA ALA A 245 35.10 1.69 -11.00
C ALA A 245 35.76 0.32 -10.72
N ARG A 246 36.56 0.21 -9.65
CA ARG A 246 37.18 -1.06 -9.22
C ARG A 246 36.14 -2.11 -8.79
N LEU A 247 35.07 -1.69 -8.10
CA LEU A 247 33.97 -2.56 -7.70
C LEU A 247 33.16 -3.07 -8.91
N GLN A 248 32.88 -2.20 -9.88
CA GLN A 248 32.17 -2.56 -11.11
C GLN A 248 32.97 -3.50 -12.02
N ALA A 249 34.30 -3.40 -12.00
CA ALA A 249 35.20 -4.29 -12.74
C ALA A 249 35.31 -5.71 -12.13
N GLY A 250 34.53 -6.04 -11.09
CA GLY A 250 34.49 -7.39 -10.51
C GLY A 250 35.73 -7.79 -9.68
N GLN A 251 36.65 -6.86 -9.40
CA GLN A 251 37.84 -7.09 -8.57
C GLN A 251 37.54 -7.07 -7.05
N GLY A 252 36.33 -7.46 -6.64
CA GLY A 252 35.87 -7.41 -5.24
C GLY A 252 36.44 -8.49 -4.31
N SER A 253 37.39 -9.30 -4.78
CA SER A 253 37.90 -10.47 -4.03
C SER A 253 39.35 -10.80 -4.39
N ARG A 254 40.27 -9.85 -4.22
CA ARG A 254 41.66 -10.22 -3.90
C ARG A 254 41.87 -10.03 -2.39
N PRO A 255 42.28 -11.09 -1.67
CA PRO A 255 42.38 -11.06 -0.23
C PRO A 255 43.40 -10.03 0.20
N GLU A 256 43.11 -9.44 1.36
CA GLU A 256 43.95 -8.54 2.13
C GLU A 256 45.42 -8.99 2.16
N SER A 257 46.25 -8.39 1.32
CA SER A 257 47.70 -8.43 1.54
C SER A 257 48.30 -7.11 1.10
N THR A 258 48.53 -6.27 2.12
CA THR A 258 49.52 -5.20 2.17
C THR A 258 49.35 -4.03 1.18
N ASN A 259 48.93 -2.88 1.72
CA ASN A 259 49.23 -1.51 1.26
C ASN A 259 48.17 -0.78 0.39
N ASN A 260 46.94 -0.63 0.90
CA ASN A 260 45.82 0.03 0.22
C ASN A 260 45.86 1.59 0.16
N PHE A 261 46.99 2.26 0.36
CA PHE A 261 47.09 3.74 0.32
C PHE A 261 48.31 4.29 -0.45
N HIS A 262 48.66 3.73 -1.62
CA HIS A 262 49.79 4.22 -2.43
C HIS A 262 49.42 5.07 -3.67
N SER A 263 48.16 5.43 -3.89
CA SER A 263 47.83 6.44 -4.90
C SER A 263 48.13 7.84 -4.34
N LEU A 264 49.36 8.30 -4.52
CA LEU A 264 49.76 9.67 -4.22
C LEU A 264 49.04 10.62 -5.20
N TYR A 265 47.98 11.28 -4.74
CA TYR A 265 47.23 12.25 -5.56
C TYR A 265 47.97 13.60 -5.58
N VAL A 266 48.83 13.81 -6.59
CA VAL A 266 49.55 15.08 -6.81
C VAL A 266 48.94 15.82 -7.99
N LYS A 267 48.48 17.05 -7.77
CA LYS A 267 47.97 17.93 -8.83
C LYS A 267 48.81 19.20 -8.90
N ARG A 268 49.28 19.55 -10.10
CA ARG A 268 49.98 20.81 -10.34
C ARG A 268 48.94 21.93 -10.48
N HIS A 269 49.05 22.94 -9.62
CA HIS A 269 48.24 24.16 -9.71
C HIS A 269 49.11 25.33 -10.19
N GLN A 270 48.61 26.12 -11.14
CA GLN A 270 49.25 27.36 -11.60
C GLN A 270 48.42 28.56 -11.15
N GLY A 271 49.07 29.70 -10.86
CA GLY A 271 48.37 30.92 -10.43
C GLY A 271 47.81 30.84 -9.00
N VAL A 272 48.51 30.16 -8.08
CA VAL A 272 48.13 30.07 -6.66
C VAL A 272 49.05 30.94 -5.79
N SER A 273 48.50 31.47 -4.70
CA SER A 273 49.25 32.18 -3.65
C SER A 273 49.24 31.35 -2.37
N VAL A 274 50.39 31.23 -1.70
CA VAL A 274 50.54 30.50 -0.43
C VAL A 274 50.78 31.51 0.68
N LEU A 275 49.98 31.45 1.75
CA LEU A 275 50.14 32.30 2.94
C LEU A 275 50.67 31.44 4.09
N TYR A 276 51.77 31.87 4.69
CA TYR A 276 52.30 31.29 5.94
C TYR A 276 51.96 32.22 7.10
N ALA A 277 51.54 31.65 8.23
CA ALA A 277 51.28 32.37 9.46
C ALA A 277 51.84 31.55 10.64
N ASP A 278 52.43 32.24 11.62
CA ASP A 278 53.01 31.62 12.81
C ASP A 278 52.59 32.40 14.07
N ILE A 279 52.46 31.70 15.19
CA ILE A 279 52.13 32.29 16.48
C ILE A 279 53.44 32.72 17.15
N VAL A 280 53.72 34.02 17.09
CA VAL A 280 54.92 34.58 17.71
C VAL A 280 54.89 34.37 19.22
N GLY A 281 55.96 33.78 19.77
CA GLY A 281 56.10 33.58 21.22
C GLY A 281 55.31 32.41 21.80
N PHE A 282 54.82 31.49 20.96
CA PHE A 282 54.02 30.34 21.38
C PHE A 282 54.69 29.51 22.50
N THR A 283 56.01 29.28 22.44
CA THR A 283 56.75 28.49 23.44
C THR A 283 56.64 29.07 24.85
N ARG A 284 56.68 30.40 24.98
CA ARG A 284 56.54 31.07 26.27
C ARG A 284 55.11 30.97 26.80
N LEU A 285 54.13 31.22 25.92
CA LEU A 285 52.71 31.12 26.26
C LEU A 285 52.33 29.69 26.68
N ALA A 286 52.86 28.66 26.01
CA ALA A 286 52.65 27.26 26.37
C ALA A 286 53.29 26.88 27.72
N SER A 287 54.35 27.58 28.15
CA SER A 287 54.99 27.34 29.45
C SER A 287 54.23 27.94 30.65
N GLU A 288 53.37 28.92 30.40
CA GLU A 288 52.61 29.65 31.42
C GLU A 288 51.16 29.14 31.56
N CYS A 289 50.70 28.26 30.66
CA CYS A 289 49.33 27.71 30.63
C CYS A 289 49.27 26.23 31.01
N SER A 290 48.15 25.79 31.58
CA SER A 290 47.90 24.34 31.72
C SER A 290 47.59 23.71 30.35
N PRO A 291 47.87 22.40 30.14
CA PRO A 291 47.58 21.72 28.88
C PRO A 291 46.13 21.88 28.40
N LYS A 292 45.16 21.93 29.33
CA LYS A 292 43.74 22.09 29.01
C LYS A 292 43.42 23.51 28.51
N GLU A 293 43.98 24.54 29.14
CA GLU A 293 43.79 25.94 28.73
C GLU A 293 44.45 26.22 27.39
N LEU A 294 45.63 25.64 27.15
CA LEU A 294 46.34 25.76 25.87
C LEU A 294 45.51 25.17 24.72
N VAL A 295 44.94 23.97 24.90
CA VAL A 295 44.08 23.32 23.89
C VAL A 295 42.82 24.14 23.62
N LEU A 296 42.20 24.71 24.65
CA LEU A 296 41.02 25.57 24.50
C LEU A 296 41.33 26.84 23.70
N MET A 297 42.43 27.53 24.03
CA MET A 297 42.88 28.73 23.32
C MET A 297 43.18 28.45 21.85
N LEU A 298 43.90 27.35 21.56
CA LEU A 298 44.20 26.95 20.19
C LEU A 298 42.94 26.59 19.40
N ASN A 299 42.01 25.86 19.99
CA ASN A 299 40.76 25.50 19.32
C ASN A 299 39.90 26.73 18.99
N GLU A 300 39.88 27.75 19.86
CA GLU A 300 39.19 29.01 19.56
C GLU A 300 39.89 29.80 18.45
N LEU A 301 41.22 29.89 18.49
CA LEU A 301 42.03 30.58 17.48
C LEU A 301 41.87 29.94 16.09
N PHE A 302 42.04 28.62 16.00
CA PHE A 302 41.86 27.88 14.75
C PHE A 302 40.40 27.91 14.27
N GLY A 303 39.43 27.82 15.17
CA GLY A 303 38.02 27.99 14.83
C GLY A 303 37.70 29.34 14.19
N LYS A 304 38.32 30.44 14.66
CA LYS A 304 38.19 31.77 14.04
C LYS A 304 38.86 31.82 12.66
N PHE A 305 40.04 31.20 12.50
CA PHE A 305 40.70 31.11 11.20
C PHE A 305 39.87 30.33 10.17
N ASP A 306 39.30 29.19 10.55
CA ASP A 306 38.45 28.37 9.68
C ASP A 306 37.21 29.13 9.22
N GLN A 307 36.59 29.91 10.11
CA GLN A 307 35.43 30.74 9.76
C GLN A 307 35.79 31.82 8.75
N ILE A 308 36.94 32.50 8.93
CA ILE A 308 37.44 33.52 7.99
C ILE A 308 37.79 32.89 6.64
N ALA A 309 38.43 31.72 6.63
CA ALA A 309 38.79 30.98 5.41
C ALA A 309 37.54 30.58 4.61
N LYS A 310 36.51 30.07 5.28
CA LYS A 310 35.22 29.68 4.66
C LYS A 310 34.49 30.87 4.02
N VAL A 311 34.51 32.05 4.64
CA VAL A 311 33.88 33.27 4.11
C VAL A 311 34.64 33.84 2.91
N ARG A 312 35.98 33.73 2.90
CA ARG A 312 36.83 34.30 1.83
C ARG A 312 37.16 33.31 0.71
N GLY A 313 36.63 32.09 0.76
CA GLY A 313 36.87 31.05 -0.26
C GLY A 313 38.27 30.43 -0.22
N GLY A 314 39.01 30.58 0.88
CA GLY A 314 40.31 29.93 1.06
C GLY A 314 40.14 28.46 1.48
N LEU A 315 40.88 27.55 0.85
CA LEU A 315 41.02 26.19 1.38
C LEU A 315 42.01 26.22 2.55
N CYS A 316 41.52 26.07 3.78
CA CYS A 316 42.38 25.63 4.90
C CYS A 316 42.68 24.14 4.71
N PRO A 317 43.95 23.70 4.71
CA PRO A 317 44.26 22.32 5.05
C PRO A 317 43.82 22.13 6.51
N GLN A 318 42.84 21.25 6.76
CA GLN A 318 42.54 20.85 8.12
C GLN A 318 43.77 20.11 8.67
N LEU A 319 44.39 20.68 9.70
CA LEU A 319 45.53 20.12 10.44
C LEU A 319 45.04 19.22 11.57
#